data_AF-A0A8S0FYK5-F1
#
_entry.id   AF-A0A8S0FYK5-F1
#
_cell.length_a   1.000
_cell.length_b   1.000
_cell.length_c   1.000
_cell.angle_alpha   90.00
_cell.angle_beta   90.00
_cell.angle_gamma   90.00
#
_symmetry.space_group_name_H-M   'P 1'
#
loop_
_entity.id
_entity.type
_entity.pdbx_description
1 polymer ?
#
loop_
_entity_poly.entity_id
_entity_poly.type
_entity_poly.pdbx_seq_one_letter_code
_entity_poly.pdbx_strand_id
1 'polypeptide(L)'
;MAAIAALVDSSPDALNTLNELAAALGNDPNFATTMTNALAGKQPKDATLTALAGLTTAAGKFPYFTGNDVASLATLTKVGRDILAKSTVAAVIEYLGLRELGTSGEKIPLLSTANTWTNRQTFSGGLSGELSGSNASTAAKLKTARKISNVAFDGSSDITLKASHVGAFALGKTGSTVANDKAVGWNWSSGAYNANIGGASTLIIHFYMGDGSCPAAQFRINYKNGGIFYRSARDGYGFEADWSEFYTTTRKPSAGDVGALPLSGGQLNGALGIGTSSALGGNSIVLGDNDTGFKQNGDGRLILFRCFSITRVRPK
;
A
#
# COMPACT_ATOMS: atom_id res chain seq x y z
N MET A 1 -46.49 102.43 -85.26
CA MET A 1 -47.17 101.12 -85.35
C MET A 1 -46.39 100.05 -86.12
N ALA A 2 -45.62 100.36 -87.18
CA ALA A 2 -44.99 99.34 -88.04
C ALA A 2 -43.96 98.42 -87.33
N ALA A 3 -43.12 98.96 -86.45
CA ALA A 3 -42.16 98.14 -85.67
C ALA A 3 -42.86 97.22 -84.64
N ILE A 4 -44.06 97.60 -84.18
CA ILE A 4 -44.86 96.82 -83.22
C ILE A 4 -45.55 95.66 -83.95
N ALA A 5 -46.03 95.86 -85.18
CA ALA A 5 -46.61 94.79 -86.00
C ALA A 5 -45.58 93.73 -86.41
N ALA A 6 -44.37 94.13 -86.80
CA ALA A 6 -43.28 93.19 -87.10
C ALA A 6 -42.83 92.37 -85.87
N LEU A 7 -42.91 92.96 -84.67
CA LEU A 7 -42.68 92.26 -83.41
C LEU A 7 -43.81 91.25 -83.13
N VAL A 8 -45.06 91.61 -83.41
CA VAL A 8 -46.23 90.73 -83.22
C VAL A 8 -46.27 89.59 -84.25
N ASP A 9 -45.90 89.82 -85.52
CA ASP A 9 -45.93 88.78 -86.57
C ASP A 9 -44.77 87.78 -86.46
N SER A 10 -43.66 88.15 -85.83
CA SER A 10 -42.55 87.22 -85.51
C SER A 10 -42.74 86.46 -84.18
N SER A 11 -43.77 86.83 -83.41
CA SER A 11 -44.08 86.24 -82.10
C SER A 11 -44.76 84.86 -82.10
N PRO A 12 -45.51 84.38 -83.11
CA PRO A 12 -46.21 83.09 -83.02
C PRO A 12 -45.29 81.88 -82.92
N ASP A 13 -44.25 81.79 -83.76
CA ASP A 13 -43.29 80.68 -83.74
C ASP A 13 -42.41 80.73 -82.48
N ALA A 14 -42.02 81.94 -82.07
CA ALA A 14 -41.31 82.16 -80.82
C ALA A 14 -42.17 81.76 -79.60
N LEU A 15 -43.47 82.08 -79.60
CA LEU A 15 -44.39 81.74 -78.54
C LEU A 15 -44.70 80.24 -78.50
N ASN A 16 -44.81 79.58 -79.66
CA ASN A 16 -44.94 78.12 -79.72
C ASN A 16 -43.69 77.43 -79.13
N THR A 17 -42.49 77.92 -79.50
CA THR A 17 -41.23 77.44 -78.93
C THR A 17 -41.18 77.63 -77.42
N LEU A 18 -41.67 78.77 -76.90
CA LEU A 18 -41.75 79.02 -75.46
C LEU A 18 -42.74 78.09 -74.75
N ASN A 19 -43.88 77.75 -75.37
CA ASN A 19 -44.85 76.80 -74.83
C ASN A 19 -44.30 75.37 -74.77
N GLU A 20 -43.61 74.93 -75.84
CA GLU A 20 -42.94 73.63 -75.88
C GLU A 20 -41.83 73.52 -74.82
N LEU A 21 -41.05 74.59 -74.60
CA LEU A 21 -40.04 74.66 -73.55
C LEU A 21 -40.65 74.60 -72.14
N ALA A 22 -41.74 75.33 -71.89
CA ALA A 22 -42.43 75.32 -70.61
C ALA A 22 -43.00 73.93 -70.28
N ALA A 23 -43.61 73.27 -71.26
CA ALA A 23 -44.10 71.90 -71.12
C ALA A 23 -42.96 70.89 -70.90
N ALA A 24 -41.82 71.05 -71.59
CA ALA A 24 -40.64 70.19 -71.41
C ALA A 24 -40.01 70.30 -70.01
N LEU A 25 -40.16 71.45 -69.33
CA LEU A 25 -39.77 71.65 -67.93
C LEU A 25 -40.89 71.28 -66.94
N GLY A 26 -41.98 70.67 -67.41
CA GLY A 26 -43.09 70.20 -66.59
C GLY A 26 -44.04 71.29 -66.11
N ASN A 27 -44.07 72.46 -66.77
CA ASN A 27 -44.88 73.63 -66.37
C ASN A 27 -44.65 74.06 -64.91
N ASP A 28 -43.43 73.88 -64.38
CA ASP A 28 -43.07 74.25 -63.01
C ASP A 28 -42.61 75.72 -62.91
N PRO A 29 -43.39 76.63 -62.28
CA PRO A 29 -43.00 78.03 -62.12
C PRO A 29 -41.74 78.20 -61.25
N ASN A 30 -41.39 77.20 -60.45
CA ASN A 30 -40.25 77.21 -59.53
C ASN A 30 -39.18 76.17 -59.92
N PHE A 31 -39.10 75.79 -61.21
CA PHE A 31 -38.23 74.71 -61.69
C PHE A 31 -36.80 74.74 -61.11
N ALA A 32 -36.15 75.91 -61.05
CA ALA A 32 -34.81 76.06 -60.48
C ALA A 32 -34.75 75.70 -58.98
N THR A 33 -35.73 76.14 -58.19
CA THR A 33 -35.86 75.81 -56.77
C THR A 33 -36.19 74.34 -56.59
N THR A 34 -37.11 73.79 -57.40
CA THR A 34 -37.47 72.37 -57.40
C THR A 34 -36.26 71.49 -57.70
N MET A 35 -35.47 71.83 -58.72
CA MET A 35 -34.26 71.11 -59.08
C MET A 35 -33.16 71.25 -58.02
N THR A 36 -33.00 72.45 -57.45
CA THR A 36 -32.03 72.67 -56.35
C THR A 36 -32.40 71.83 -55.12
N ASN A 37 -33.69 71.77 -54.77
CA ASN A 37 -34.17 70.94 -53.67
C ASN A 37 -33.99 69.44 -53.96
N ALA A 38 -34.27 69.01 -55.19
CA ALA A 38 -34.06 67.62 -55.62
C ALA A 38 -32.57 67.21 -55.60
N LEU A 39 -31.67 68.13 -55.97
CA LEU A 39 -30.22 67.94 -55.92
C LEU A 39 -29.68 67.98 -54.49
N ALA A 40 -30.21 68.86 -53.64
CA ALA A 40 -29.84 68.95 -52.23
C ALA A 40 -30.17 67.67 -51.44
N GLY A 41 -31.15 66.88 -51.89
CA GLY A 41 -31.45 65.56 -51.35
C GLY A 41 -30.52 64.44 -51.83
N LYS A 42 -29.60 64.70 -52.77
CA LYS A 42 -28.61 63.70 -53.22
C LYS A 42 -27.42 63.67 -52.26
N GLN A 43 -26.88 62.47 -52.06
CA GLN A 43 -25.65 62.28 -51.28
C GLN A 43 -24.48 63.06 -51.92
N PRO A 44 -23.71 63.88 -51.18
CA PRO A 44 -22.53 64.57 -51.70
C PRO A 44 -21.50 63.59 -52.28
N LYS A 45 -20.73 64.04 -53.27
CA LYS A 45 -19.63 63.23 -53.81
C LYS A 45 -18.56 63.07 -52.75
N ASP A 46 -18.36 61.83 -52.33
CA ASP A 46 -17.40 61.45 -51.29
C ASP A 46 -16.61 60.22 -51.76
N ALA A 47 -15.29 60.25 -51.56
CA ALA A 47 -14.37 59.24 -52.08
C ALA A 47 -14.57 57.88 -51.37
N THR A 48 -14.84 57.89 -50.07
CA THR A 48 -15.13 56.69 -49.28
C THR A 48 -16.46 56.06 -49.70
N LEU A 49 -17.52 56.86 -49.89
CA LEU A 49 -18.81 56.38 -50.41
C LEU A 49 -18.68 55.83 -51.83
N THR A 50 -17.85 56.45 -52.66
CA THR A 50 -17.56 55.94 -54.02
C THR A 50 -16.86 54.58 -53.95
N ALA A 51 -15.88 54.42 -53.05
CA ALA A 51 -15.18 53.16 -52.86
C ALA A 51 -16.10 52.04 -52.36
N LEU A 52 -17.01 52.35 -51.42
CA LEU A 52 -18.02 51.39 -50.94
C LEU A 52 -19.02 51.02 -52.03
N ALA A 53 -19.50 52.00 -52.80
CA ALA A 53 -20.47 51.78 -53.88
C ALA A 53 -19.88 50.95 -55.02
N GLY A 54 -18.56 50.98 -55.22
CA GLY A 54 -17.84 50.18 -56.22
C GLY A 54 -17.65 48.71 -55.85
N LEU A 55 -17.98 48.29 -54.63
CA LEU A 55 -17.82 46.89 -54.21
C LEU A 55 -18.88 45.98 -54.85
N THR A 56 -18.45 44.84 -55.39
CA THR A 56 -19.36 43.80 -55.87
C THR A 56 -20.06 43.09 -54.70
N THR A 57 -21.34 43.38 -54.48
CA THR A 57 -22.09 42.79 -53.37
C THR A 57 -22.23 41.27 -53.56
N ALA A 58 -21.98 40.51 -52.47
CA ALA A 58 -22.19 39.08 -52.43
C ALA A 58 -22.44 38.61 -50.99
N ALA A 59 -23.13 37.46 -50.85
CA ALA A 59 -23.41 36.88 -49.55
C ALA A 59 -22.11 36.52 -48.79
N GLY A 60 -22.12 36.74 -47.47
CA GLY A 60 -20.99 36.39 -46.61
C GLY A 60 -19.73 37.24 -46.82
N LYS A 61 -19.84 38.41 -47.46
CA LYS A 61 -18.74 39.37 -47.59
C LYS A 61 -18.82 40.46 -46.52
N PHE A 62 -17.66 40.96 -46.09
CA PHE A 62 -17.52 42.09 -45.18
C PHE A 62 -16.68 43.19 -45.83
N PRO A 63 -17.24 44.38 -46.07
CA PRO A 63 -16.49 45.54 -46.51
C PRO A 63 -15.43 45.96 -45.49
N TYR A 64 -14.21 46.21 -45.95
CA TYR A 64 -13.13 46.76 -45.14
C TYR A 64 -12.25 47.68 -46.00
N PHE A 65 -11.49 48.57 -45.37
CA PHE A 65 -10.58 49.46 -46.08
C PHE A 65 -9.16 48.88 -46.11
N THR A 66 -8.53 48.93 -47.28
CA THR A 66 -7.11 48.57 -47.47
C THR A 66 -6.20 49.79 -47.56
N GLY A 67 -6.78 51.00 -47.54
CA GLY A 67 -6.13 52.29 -47.53
C GLY A 67 -7.18 53.41 -47.46
N ASN A 68 -6.74 54.67 -47.40
CA ASN A 68 -7.65 55.82 -47.48
C ASN A 68 -8.46 55.76 -48.77
N ASP A 69 -9.79 55.83 -48.65
CA ASP A 69 -10.73 55.79 -49.78
C ASP A 69 -10.57 54.55 -50.70
N VAL A 70 -10.02 53.45 -50.17
CA VAL A 70 -9.92 52.18 -50.90
C VAL A 70 -10.58 51.08 -50.08
N ALA A 71 -11.70 50.56 -50.59
CA ALA A 71 -12.45 49.49 -49.96
C ALA A 71 -12.25 48.16 -50.70
N SER A 72 -12.33 47.06 -49.96
CA SER A 72 -12.29 45.69 -50.46
C SER A 72 -13.26 44.81 -49.66
N LEU A 73 -13.42 43.55 -50.07
CA LEU A 73 -14.30 42.58 -49.42
C LEU A 73 -13.51 41.42 -48.84
N ALA A 74 -13.67 41.18 -47.54
CA ALA A 74 -13.23 39.96 -46.89
C ALA A 74 -14.35 38.92 -46.95
N THR A 75 -14.00 37.64 -47.09
CA THR A 75 -14.99 36.56 -46.96
C THR A 75 -15.13 36.18 -45.49
N LEU A 76 -16.32 36.33 -44.92
CA LEU A 76 -16.63 35.84 -43.59
C LEU A 76 -17.20 34.43 -43.66
N THR A 77 -16.62 33.51 -42.89
CA THR A 77 -17.20 32.20 -42.65
C THR A 77 -18.50 32.31 -41.85
N LYS A 78 -19.28 31.22 -41.78
CA LYS A 78 -20.42 31.14 -40.86
C LYS A 78 -20.00 31.50 -39.42
N VAL A 79 -18.85 30.98 -38.98
CA VAL A 79 -18.30 31.22 -37.65
C VAL A 79 -18.02 32.72 -37.42
N GLY A 80 -17.35 33.39 -38.36
CA GLY A 80 -17.07 34.82 -38.24
C GLY A 80 -18.35 35.67 -38.15
N ARG A 81 -19.38 35.34 -38.95
CA ARG A 81 -20.68 36.01 -38.88
C ARG A 81 -21.41 35.73 -37.56
N ASP A 82 -21.38 34.50 -37.08
CA ASP A 82 -22.03 34.11 -35.82
C ASP A 82 -21.39 34.84 -34.62
N ILE A 83 -20.07 35.11 -34.65
CA ILE A 83 -19.35 35.91 -33.63
C ILE A 83 -19.74 37.39 -33.72
N LEU A 84 -19.67 37.99 -34.92
CA LEU A 84 -19.99 39.41 -35.12
C LEU A 84 -21.46 39.73 -34.83
N ALA A 85 -22.35 38.74 -34.95
CA ALA A 85 -23.77 38.88 -34.63
C ALA A 85 -24.07 38.82 -33.12
N LYS A 86 -23.08 38.54 -32.26
CA LYS A 86 -23.29 38.52 -30.80
C LYS A 86 -23.37 39.94 -30.26
N SER A 87 -24.39 40.21 -29.45
CA SER A 87 -24.65 41.53 -28.87
C SER A 87 -23.91 41.79 -27.56
N THR A 88 -23.30 40.77 -26.95
CA THR A 88 -22.61 40.89 -25.67
C THR A 88 -21.31 40.11 -25.65
N VAL A 89 -20.35 40.58 -24.86
CA VAL A 89 -19.10 39.85 -24.57
C VAL A 89 -19.42 38.45 -24.02
N ALA A 90 -20.41 38.33 -23.14
CA ALA A 90 -20.84 37.05 -22.59
C ALA A 90 -21.28 36.05 -23.67
N ALA A 91 -22.03 36.49 -24.68
CA ALA A 91 -22.48 35.64 -25.78
C ALA A 91 -21.33 35.24 -26.73
N VAL A 92 -20.31 36.11 -26.91
CA VAL A 92 -19.07 35.75 -27.64
C VAL A 92 -18.30 34.68 -26.88
N ILE A 93 -18.10 34.89 -25.57
CA ILE A 93 -17.44 33.96 -24.66
C ILE A 93 -18.14 32.60 -24.66
N GLU A 94 -19.48 32.59 -24.61
CA GLU A 94 -20.30 31.38 -24.69
C GLU A 94 -20.13 30.67 -26.04
N TYR A 95 -20.18 31.42 -27.15
CA TYR A 95 -20.01 30.87 -28.49
C TYR A 95 -18.63 30.23 -28.69
N LEU A 96 -17.58 30.87 -28.19
CA LEU A 96 -16.22 30.33 -28.18
C LEU A 96 -16.05 29.19 -27.16
N GLY A 97 -17.06 28.95 -26.33
CA GLY A 97 -17.04 27.93 -25.29
C GLY A 97 -16.12 28.25 -24.12
N LEU A 98 -15.66 29.49 -23.96
CA LEU A 98 -14.73 29.95 -22.93
C LEU A 98 -15.48 30.20 -21.61
N ARG A 99 -15.93 29.19 -20.87
CA ARG A 99 -16.69 29.42 -19.62
C ARG A 99 -15.77 29.35 -18.40
N GLU A 100 -15.92 30.28 -17.45
CA GLU A 100 -15.33 30.21 -16.09
C GLU A 100 -16.09 29.24 -15.17
N LEU A 101 -16.61 28.15 -15.71
CA LEU A 101 -17.20 27.09 -14.90
C LEU A 101 -16.13 26.03 -14.81
N GLY A 102 -15.38 26.04 -13.70
CA GLY A 102 -14.20 25.23 -13.45
C GLY A 102 -14.39 23.71 -13.49
N THR A 103 -15.41 23.19 -14.18
CA THR A 103 -15.59 21.78 -14.52
C THR A 103 -14.91 21.50 -15.85
N SER A 104 -13.65 21.10 -15.78
CA SER A 104 -12.82 20.64 -16.91
C SER A 104 -13.22 19.22 -17.37
N GLY A 105 -14.52 19.05 -17.63
CA GLY A 105 -15.07 17.87 -18.27
C GLY A 105 -14.97 17.91 -19.80
N GLU A 106 -14.93 19.10 -20.42
CA GLU A 106 -14.90 19.26 -21.88
C GLU A 106 -14.17 20.54 -22.40
N LYS A 107 -13.63 21.42 -21.55
CA LYS A 107 -13.11 22.74 -21.95
C LYS A 107 -11.80 23.13 -21.28
N ILE A 108 -11.05 24.02 -21.96
CA ILE A 108 -9.70 24.54 -21.63
C ILE A 108 -9.52 24.73 -20.11
N PRO A 109 -8.53 24.09 -19.46
CA PRO A 109 -8.24 24.29 -18.04
C PRO A 109 -7.97 25.76 -17.71
N LEU A 110 -8.44 26.24 -16.55
CA LEU A 110 -8.16 27.60 -16.05
C LEU A 110 -6.64 27.74 -15.81
N LEU A 111 -6.02 28.79 -16.36
CA LEU A 111 -4.56 28.99 -16.29
C LEU A 111 -4.09 29.70 -15.00
N SER A 112 -4.98 30.37 -14.27
CA SER A 112 -4.60 31.25 -13.14
C SER A 112 -5.32 30.96 -11.83
N THR A 113 -6.22 29.97 -11.80
CA THR A 113 -7.06 29.66 -10.62
C THR A 113 -7.27 28.16 -10.46
N ALA A 114 -7.89 27.77 -9.34
CA ALA A 114 -8.18 26.37 -9.04
C ALA A 114 -9.16 25.77 -10.07
N ASN A 115 -8.85 24.57 -10.55
CA ASN A 115 -9.71 23.78 -11.43
C ASN A 115 -10.45 22.70 -10.60
N THR A 116 -11.76 22.55 -10.83
CA THR A 116 -12.61 21.54 -10.19
C THR A 116 -12.91 20.40 -11.15
N TRP A 117 -12.16 19.31 -11.05
CA TRP A 117 -12.31 18.16 -11.93
C TRP A 117 -13.41 17.24 -11.40
N THR A 118 -14.56 17.17 -12.08
CA THR A 118 -15.68 16.29 -11.68
C THR A 118 -15.51 14.84 -12.14
N ASN A 119 -14.73 14.63 -13.19
CA ASN A 119 -14.38 13.31 -13.73
C ASN A 119 -12.95 12.93 -13.38
N ARG A 120 -12.67 11.61 -13.40
CA ARG A 120 -11.33 11.06 -13.17
C ARG A 120 -10.32 11.65 -14.17
N GLN A 121 -9.28 12.26 -13.64
CA GLN A 121 -8.12 12.69 -14.42
C GLN A 121 -7.06 11.59 -14.42
N THR A 122 -6.54 11.28 -15.61
CA THR A 122 -5.40 10.38 -15.76
C THR A 122 -4.18 11.21 -16.11
N PHE A 123 -3.20 11.25 -15.22
CA PHE A 123 -1.91 11.86 -15.47
C PHE A 123 -0.95 10.78 -15.96
N SER A 124 -0.33 10.97 -17.13
CA SER A 124 0.62 10.02 -17.72
C SER A 124 2.00 10.03 -17.04
N GLY A 125 2.26 11.01 -16.18
CA GLY A 125 3.42 11.10 -15.30
C GLY A 125 3.02 11.25 -13.83
N GLY A 126 4.03 11.34 -12.95
CA GLY A 126 3.80 11.65 -11.54
C GLY A 126 3.28 13.07 -11.35
N LEU A 127 2.53 13.30 -10.26
CA LEU A 127 2.17 14.64 -9.82
C LEU A 127 3.33 15.20 -8.98
N SER A 128 3.85 16.38 -9.35
CA SER A 128 4.83 17.13 -8.56
C SER A 128 4.14 18.28 -7.83
N GLY A 129 4.29 18.37 -6.52
CA GLY A 129 3.69 19.41 -5.67
C GLY A 129 2.92 18.85 -4.48
N GLU A 130 2.33 19.74 -3.68
CA GLU A 130 1.50 19.36 -2.53
C GLU A 130 0.07 19.03 -2.98
N LEU A 131 -0.44 17.86 -2.58
CA LEU A 131 -1.84 17.49 -2.78
C LEU A 131 -2.67 17.93 -1.55
N SER A 132 -2.94 19.23 -1.46
CA SER A 132 -3.70 19.84 -0.36
C SER A 132 -5.22 19.77 -0.59
N GLY A 133 -6.02 19.65 0.48
CA GLY A 133 -7.46 19.91 0.44
C GLY A 133 -8.38 18.69 0.29
N SER A 134 -7.96 17.50 0.72
CA SER A 134 -8.78 16.27 0.74
C SER A 134 -8.16 15.21 1.66
N ASN A 135 -8.73 13.99 1.64
CA ASN A 135 -8.19 12.81 2.32
C ASN A 135 -6.72 12.53 2.01
N ALA A 136 -6.07 13.07 0.97
CA ALA A 136 -4.65 12.82 0.75
C ALA A 136 -3.76 13.52 1.80
N SER A 137 -4.05 14.78 2.15
CA SER A 137 -3.30 15.54 3.17
C SER A 137 -3.79 15.27 4.61
N THR A 138 -5.00 14.70 4.75
CA THR A 138 -5.59 14.31 6.04
C THR A 138 -5.75 12.79 6.19
N ALA A 139 -5.13 11.98 5.33
CA ALA A 139 -5.23 10.52 5.37
C ALA A 139 -4.59 10.00 6.66
N ALA A 140 -5.42 9.79 7.67
CA ALA A 140 -5.06 9.03 8.84
C ALA A 140 -5.07 7.52 8.57
N LYS A 141 -5.58 7.08 7.40
CA LYS A 141 -5.75 5.67 7.04
C LYS A 141 -5.54 5.36 5.55
N LEU A 142 -5.04 4.16 5.25
CA LEU A 142 -5.05 3.53 3.94
C LEU A 142 -6.49 3.18 3.52
N LYS A 143 -6.87 3.54 2.28
CA LYS A 143 -8.18 3.21 1.71
C LYS A 143 -8.47 1.71 1.70
N THR A 144 -7.43 0.89 1.49
CA THR A 144 -7.51 -0.56 1.61
C THR A 144 -6.42 -1.01 2.56
N ALA A 145 -6.81 -1.48 3.74
CA ALA A 145 -5.89 -2.04 4.71
C ALA A 145 -5.03 -3.14 4.07
N ARG A 146 -3.76 -3.17 4.45
CA ARG A 146 -2.83 -4.24 4.07
C ARG A 146 -2.58 -5.12 5.29
N LYS A 147 -1.98 -6.29 5.08
CA LYS A 147 -1.52 -7.15 6.18
C LYS A 147 0.00 -7.09 6.23
N ILE A 148 0.55 -6.91 7.43
CA ILE A 148 1.98 -7.04 7.73
C ILE A 148 2.09 -8.22 8.69
N SER A 149 2.74 -9.31 8.26
CA SER A 149 2.80 -10.57 9.03
C SER A 149 1.41 -11.03 9.52
N ASN A 150 0.43 -11.01 8.60
CA ASN A 150 -0.99 -11.30 8.84
C ASN A 150 -1.75 -10.34 9.79
N VAL A 151 -1.10 -9.32 10.34
CA VAL A 151 -1.75 -8.27 11.15
C VAL A 151 -2.26 -7.18 10.22
N ALA A 152 -3.55 -6.85 10.32
CA ALA A 152 -4.15 -5.78 9.54
C ALA A 152 -3.52 -4.42 9.93
N PHE A 153 -3.15 -3.65 8.92
CA PHE A 153 -2.59 -2.31 9.06
C PHE A 153 -3.28 -1.39 8.07
N ASP A 154 -3.96 -0.39 8.60
CA ASP A 154 -4.56 0.69 7.84
C ASP A 154 -3.87 2.02 8.13
N GLY A 155 -2.81 2.10 8.95
CA GLY A 155 -2.14 3.35 9.28
C GLY A 155 -2.83 4.20 10.36
N SER A 156 -3.97 3.75 10.91
CA SER A 156 -4.68 4.50 11.95
C SER A 156 -4.01 4.53 13.32
N SER A 157 -3.10 3.60 13.55
CA SER A 157 -2.28 3.48 14.75
C SER A 157 -0.97 2.81 14.39
N ASP A 158 0.00 2.86 15.30
CA ASP A 158 1.20 2.04 15.22
C ASP A 158 0.83 0.55 15.14
N ILE A 159 1.67 -0.22 14.44
CA ILE A 159 1.54 -1.68 14.34
C ILE A 159 2.38 -2.37 15.42
N THR A 160 1.75 -3.27 16.18
CA THR A 160 2.47 -4.14 17.13
C THR A 160 2.56 -5.56 16.57
N LEU A 161 3.77 -6.04 16.32
CA LEU A 161 4.04 -7.42 15.91
C LEU A 161 4.46 -8.26 17.12
N LYS A 162 3.84 -9.43 17.28
CA LYS A 162 4.19 -10.43 18.29
C LYS A 162 5.02 -11.53 17.62
N ALA A 163 5.79 -12.27 18.43
CA ALA A 163 6.61 -13.38 17.93
C ALA A 163 5.80 -14.41 17.13
N SER A 164 4.54 -14.65 17.52
CA SER A 164 3.59 -15.53 16.80
C SER A 164 3.24 -15.05 15.39
N HIS A 165 3.36 -13.75 15.09
CA HIS A 165 3.09 -13.22 13.75
C HIS A 165 4.22 -13.53 12.75
N VAL A 166 5.45 -13.72 13.24
CA VAL A 166 6.66 -13.85 12.41
C VAL A 166 7.42 -15.16 12.61
N GLY A 167 6.87 -16.10 13.38
CA GLY A 167 7.52 -17.39 13.67
C GLY A 167 8.77 -17.28 14.55
N ALA A 168 8.86 -16.24 15.38
CA ALA A 168 9.99 -16.04 16.28
C ALA A 168 9.74 -16.69 17.66
N PHE A 169 10.83 -16.93 18.41
CA PHE A 169 10.73 -17.23 19.84
C PHE A 169 10.23 -16.00 20.60
N ALA A 170 9.26 -16.19 21.49
CA ALA A 170 8.77 -15.09 22.34
C ALA A 170 9.87 -14.62 23.30
N LEU A 171 9.99 -13.30 23.50
CA LEU A 171 10.93 -12.70 24.47
C LEU A 171 10.56 -13.05 25.94
N GLY A 172 9.36 -13.60 26.15
CA GLY A 172 8.88 -14.02 27.47
C GLY A 172 7.96 -15.23 27.36
N LYS A 173 6.99 -15.32 28.25
CA LYS A 173 6.05 -16.43 28.28
C LYS A 173 5.21 -16.52 27.00
N THR A 174 5.22 -17.69 26.39
CA THR A 174 4.31 -18.12 25.33
C THR A 174 2.96 -18.51 25.92
N GLY A 175 1.90 -17.86 25.45
CA GLY A 175 0.51 -18.17 25.85
C GLY A 175 0.20 -17.91 27.33
N SER A 176 -0.88 -18.53 27.80
CA SER A 176 -1.35 -18.47 29.19
C SER A 176 -0.66 -19.52 30.08
N THR A 177 -0.86 -19.44 31.40
CA THR A 177 -0.29 -20.44 32.33
C THR A 177 -1.03 -21.75 32.11
N VAL A 178 -0.30 -22.84 31.91
CA VAL A 178 -0.91 -24.16 31.71
C VAL A 178 -1.17 -24.85 33.04
N ALA A 179 -2.18 -25.73 33.07
CA ALA A 179 -2.71 -26.31 34.29
C ALA A 179 -1.74 -27.23 35.03
N ASN A 180 -0.83 -27.90 34.30
CA ASN A 180 0.18 -28.81 34.82
C ASN A 180 1.36 -28.93 33.86
N ASP A 181 2.41 -29.61 34.30
CA ASP A 181 3.65 -29.79 33.55
C ASP A 181 3.51 -30.73 32.34
N LYS A 182 2.40 -31.43 32.18
CA LYS A 182 2.09 -32.26 31.02
C LYS A 182 1.16 -31.58 30.01
N ALA A 183 0.66 -30.39 30.32
CA ALA A 183 -0.33 -29.70 29.51
C ALA A 183 0.24 -29.01 28.26
N VAL A 184 1.54 -28.73 28.19
CA VAL A 184 2.19 -28.24 26.97
C VAL A 184 2.30 -29.40 25.97
N GLY A 185 1.44 -29.41 24.96
CA GLY A 185 1.44 -30.43 23.91
C GLY A 185 2.74 -30.43 23.10
N TRP A 186 3.09 -31.57 22.54
CA TRP A 186 4.34 -31.74 21.77
C TRP A 186 4.33 -31.00 20.43
N ASN A 187 3.15 -30.72 19.90
CA ASN A 187 2.90 -30.04 18.63
C ASN A 187 2.49 -28.57 18.81
N TRP A 188 2.77 -27.99 19.98
CA TRP A 188 2.50 -26.59 20.25
C TRP A 188 3.62 -25.72 19.68
N SER A 189 3.38 -24.41 19.62
CA SER A 189 4.41 -23.48 19.15
C SER A 189 5.65 -23.53 20.05
N SER A 190 6.84 -23.40 19.46
CA SER A 190 8.06 -23.25 20.24
C SER A 190 7.98 -22.04 21.18
N GLY A 191 8.58 -22.15 22.36
CA GLY A 191 8.70 -21.04 23.30
C GLY A 191 8.75 -21.45 24.78
N ALA A 192 8.56 -20.47 25.66
CA ALA A 192 8.65 -20.63 27.11
C ALA A 192 7.26 -20.66 27.75
N TYR A 193 6.89 -21.75 28.39
CA TYR A 193 5.59 -21.93 29.03
C TYR A 193 5.72 -21.90 30.54
N ASN A 194 4.71 -21.35 31.22
CA ASN A 194 4.60 -21.42 32.66
C ASN A 194 3.58 -22.50 33.03
N ALA A 195 3.98 -23.52 33.80
CA ALA A 195 3.12 -24.62 34.22
C ALA A 195 2.91 -24.61 35.74
N ASN A 196 1.67 -24.75 36.19
CA ASN A 196 1.33 -24.84 37.61
C ASN A 196 1.45 -26.29 38.11
N ILE A 197 2.21 -26.54 39.18
CA ILE A 197 2.46 -27.90 39.70
C ILE A 197 2.02 -28.07 41.16
N GLY A 198 0.95 -27.36 41.57
CA GLY A 198 0.38 -27.47 42.91
C GLY A 198 1.21 -26.70 43.95
N GLY A 199 0.87 -25.43 44.16
CA GLY A 199 1.54 -24.54 45.11
C GLY A 199 2.82 -23.87 44.59
N ALA A 200 3.30 -24.26 43.41
CA ALA A 200 4.42 -23.62 42.72
C ALA A 200 4.25 -23.69 41.19
N SER A 201 5.13 -22.99 40.48
CA SER A 201 5.18 -23.04 39.02
C SER A 201 6.56 -23.43 38.51
N THR A 202 6.60 -23.99 37.30
CA THR A 202 7.81 -24.45 36.62
C THR A 202 7.89 -23.88 35.21
N LEU A 203 9.11 -23.60 34.75
CA LEU A 203 9.36 -23.14 33.39
C LEU A 203 9.48 -24.37 32.49
N ILE A 204 8.69 -24.40 31.42
CA ILE A 204 8.84 -25.39 30.34
C ILE A 204 9.34 -24.68 29.10
N ILE A 205 10.56 -24.99 28.68
CA ILE A 205 11.09 -24.55 27.39
C ILE A 205 10.72 -25.64 26.37
N HIS A 206 9.93 -25.28 25.38
CA HIS A 206 9.47 -26.19 24.33
C HIS A 206 10.09 -25.80 22.99
N PHE A 207 10.74 -26.76 22.36
CA PHE A 207 11.20 -26.69 20.99
C PHE A 207 10.34 -27.63 20.15
N TYR A 208 9.76 -27.10 19.08
CA TYR A 208 8.98 -27.84 18.09
C TYR A 208 9.46 -27.42 16.70
N MET A 209 10.00 -28.38 15.96
CA MET A 209 10.43 -28.22 14.56
C MET A 209 9.41 -28.79 13.57
N GLY A 210 8.48 -29.64 14.03
CA GLY A 210 7.37 -30.14 13.23
C GLY A 210 7.69 -31.22 12.21
N ASP A 211 8.92 -31.73 12.19
CA ASP A 211 9.35 -32.77 11.26
C ASP A 211 10.45 -33.65 11.90
N GLY A 212 10.70 -34.83 11.30
CA GLY A 212 11.69 -35.81 11.73
C GLY A 212 11.23 -36.70 12.88
N SER A 213 12.07 -37.68 13.24
CA SER A 213 11.73 -38.66 14.29
C SER A 213 11.76 -38.09 15.71
N CYS A 214 12.36 -36.92 15.92
CA CYS A 214 12.30 -36.17 17.16
C CYS A 214 11.80 -34.74 16.86
N PRO A 215 10.50 -34.55 16.57
CA PRO A 215 9.98 -33.27 16.12
C PRO A 215 9.85 -32.24 17.25
N ALA A 216 9.94 -32.67 18.50
CA ALA A 216 9.89 -31.81 19.66
C ALA A 216 10.76 -32.28 20.81
N ALA A 217 11.29 -31.31 21.56
CA ALA A 217 11.91 -31.50 22.85
C ALA A 217 11.34 -30.52 23.86
N GLN A 218 11.27 -30.93 25.12
CA GLN A 218 10.93 -30.05 26.23
C GLN A 218 11.97 -30.16 27.34
N PHE A 219 12.23 -29.02 27.97
CA PHE A 219 12.97 -28.92 29.22
C PHE A 219 12.05 -28.33 30.29
N ARG A 220 11.92 -29.00 31.43
CA ARG A 220 11.20 -28.50 32.61
C ARG A 220 12.19 -28.10 33.68
N ILE A 221 12.14 -26.85 34.11
CA ILE A 221 13.08 -26.26 35.08
C ILE A 221 12.28 -25.82 36.30
N ASN A 222 12.47 -26.55 37.40
CA ASN A 222 11.76 -26.27 38.64
C ASN A 222 12.38 -25.08 39.39
N TYR A 223 11.52 -24.33 40.08
CA TYR A 223 11.93 -23.19 40.90
C TYR A 223 13.01 -23.57 41.95
N LYS A 224 13.85 -22.61 42.35
CA LYS A 224 14.92 -22.79 43.35
C LYS A 224 15.90 -23.95 43.06
N ASN A 225 16.24 -24.17 41.79
CA ASN A 225 17.11 -25.28 41.37
C ASN A 225 16.56 -26.66 41.77
N GLY A 226 15.24 -26.80 41.88
CA GLY A 226 14.56 -28.05 42.26
C GLY A 226 14.57 -29.14 41.19
N GLY A 227 15.53 -29.10 40.25
CA GLY A 227 15.68 -30.04 39.15
C GLY A 227 15.50 -29.44 37.76
N ILE A 228 16.24 -30.00 36.81
CA ILE A 228 16.07 -29.80 35.37
C ILE A 228 15.71 -31.15 34.79
N PHE A 229 14.64 -31.20 34.00
CA PHE A 229 14.16 -32.42 33.38
C PHE A 229 14.02 -32.22 31.88
N TYR A 230 14.09 -33.29 31.12
CA TYR A 230 13.78 -33.29 29.70
C TYR A 230 12.85 -34.42 29.30
N ARG A 231 12.22 -34.25 28.15
CA ARG A 231 11.56 -35.32 27.40
C ARG A 231 11.53 -34.94 25.93
N SER A 232 11.43 -35.94 25.06
CA SER A 232 11.36 -35.76 23.61
C SER A 232 10.13 -36.45 23.05
N ALA A 233 9.58 -35.88 21.98
CA ALA A 233 8.53 -36.52 21.22
C ALA A 233 9.12 -37.50 20.20
N ARG A 234 8.38 -38.56 19.85
CA ARG A 234 8.74 -39.47 18.77
C ARG A 234 7.74 -39.36 17.62
N ASP A 235 8.26 -39.13 16.42
CA ASP A 235 7.50 -39.05 15.17
C ASP A 235 6.17 -38.27 15.37
N GLY A 236 5.04 -38.78 14.86
CA GLY A 236 3.70 -38.20 15.10
C GLY A 236 3.02 -38.64 16.42
N TYR A 237 3.69 -39.41 17.28
CA TYR A 237 3.08 -40.00 18.47
C TYR A 237 3.14 -39.10 19.71
N GLY A 238 4.07 -38.14 19.75
CA GLY A 238 4.24 -37.22 20.87
C GLY A 238 5.16 -37.76 21.96
N PHE A 239 4.96 -37.31 23.20
CA PHE A 239 5.79 -37.71 24.35
C PHE A 239 5.42 -39.10 24.85
N GLU A 240 6.21 -40.11 24.48
CA GLU A 240 6.00 -41.50 24.92
C GLU A 240 6.65 -41.81 26.27
N ALA A 241 7.73 -41.11 26.59
CA ALA A 241 8.39 -41.18 27.89
C ALA A 241 7.98 -39.97 28.75
N ASP A 242 7.89 -40.21 30.07
CA ASP A 242 7.73 -39.13 31.03
C ASP A 242 9.05 -38.35 31.21
N TRP A 243 9.02 -37.32 32.05
CA TRP A 243 10.19 -36.50 32.37
C TRP A 243 11.37 -37.32 32.91
N SER A 244 12.54 -37.12 32.32
CA SER A 244 13.83 -37.63 32.80
C SER A 244 14.65 -36.51 33.42
N GLU A 245 15.30 -36.74 34.56
CA GLU A 245 16.06 -35.72 35.28
C GLU A 245 17.52 -35.61 34.81
N PHE A 246 18.03 -34.39 34.68
CA PHE A 246 19.47 -34.14 34.64
C PHE A 246 20.02 -34.02 36.06
N TYR A 247 20.97 -34.89 36.40
CA TYR A 247 21.70 -34.75 37.65
C TYR A 247 22.72 -33.62 37.57
N THR A 248 22.84 -32.90 38.69
CA THR A 248 23.71 -31.71 38.83
C THR A 248 24.56 -31.83 40.08
N THR A 249 25.54 -30.94 40.26
CA THR A 249 26.39 -30.92 41.45
C THR A 249 25.61 -30.73 42.75
N THR A 250 24.51 -29.97 42.71
CA THR A 250 23.59 -29.73 43.83
C THR A 250 22.46 -30.77 43.93
N ARG A 251 22.31 -31.64 42.92
CA ARG A 251 21.25 -32.65 42.84
C ARG A 251 21.82 -33.92 42.19
N LYS A 252 22.66 -34.61 42.97
CA LYS A 252 23.37 -35.82 42.54
C LYS A 252 22.42 -37.03 42.55
N PRO A 253 22.68 -38.06 41.72
CA PRO A 253 21.98 -39.32 41.87
C PRO A 253 22.25 -39.90 43.27
N SER A 254 21.26 -40.55 43.84
CA SER A 254 21.43 -41.40 45.02
C SER A 254 22.22 -42.65 44.66
N ALA A 255 22.74 -43.36 45.68
CA ALA A 255 23.39 -44.65 45.47
C ALA A 255 22.43 -45.65 44.79
N GLY A 256 21.14 -45.61 45.12
CA GLY A 256 20.12 -46.42 44.46
C GLY A 256 19.97 -46.11 42.97
N ASP A 257 20.00 -44.84 42.59
CA ASP A 257 19.83 -44.42 41.19
C ASP A 257 20.93 -44.92 40.26
N VAL A 258 22.13 -45.18 40.80
CA VAL A 258 23.29 -45.69 40.04
C VAL A 258 23.68 -47.13 40.39
N GLY A 259 22.90 -47.81 41.22
CA GLY A 259 23.21 -49.18 41.67
C GLY A 259 24.46 -49.29 42.56
N ALA A 260 24.82 -48.23 43.28
CA ALA A 260 25.93 -48.21 44.24
C ALA A 260 25.47 -48.57 45.67
N LEU A 261 26.42 -48.97 46.52
CA LEU A 261 26.18 -49.20 47.94
C LEU A 261 26.16 -47.84 48.71
N PRO A 262 25.14 -47.55 49.55
CA PRO A 262 25.06 -46.30 50.31
C PRO A 262 26.17 -46.14 51.37
N LEU A 263 26.59 -44.90 51.65
CA LEU A 263 27.56 -44.57 52.71
C LEU A 263 27.04 -44.87 54.13
N SER A 264 25.71 -44.88 54.31
CA SER A 264 25.07 -45.29 55.57
C SER A 264 25.14 -46.80 55.81
N GLY A 265 25.76 -47.55 54.90
CA GLY A 265 25.75 -49.01 54.89
C GLY A 265 24.58 -49.58 54.09
N GLY A 266 24.68 -50.87 53.77
CA GLY A 266 23.67 -51.61 53.01
C GLY A 266 24.06 -53.09 52.88
N GLN A 267 23.20 -53.88 52.25
CA GLN A 267 23.45 -55.29 51.97
C GLN A 267 23.91 -55.46 50.52
N LEU A 268 25.05 -56.13 50.32
CA LEU A 268 25.45 -56.65 49.01
C LEU A 268 24.87 -58.06 48.85
N ASN A 269 23.99 -58.23 47.88
CA ASN A 269 23.46 -59.55 47.53
C ASN A 269 24.37 -60.18 46.48
N GLY A 270 25.20 -61.14 46.89
CA GLY A 270 26.18 -61.81 46.04
C GLY A 270 27.62 -61.73 46.57
N ALA A 271 28.57 -62.13 45.74
CA ALA A 271 29.97 -62.21 46.13
C ALA A 271 30.70 -60.88 45.90
N LEU A 272 31.59 -60.52 46.84
CA LEU A 272 32.52 -59.41 46.69
C LEU A 272 33.90 -59.93 46.31
N GLY A 273 34.41 -59.50 45.16
CA GLY A 273 35.75 -59.83 44.72
C GLY A 273 36.72 -58.67 44.91
N ILE A 274 37.86 -58.92 45.55
CA ILE A 274 38.93 -57.93 45.72
C ILE A 274 40.12 -58.36 44.85
N GLY A 275 40.36 -57.61 43.78
CA GLY A 275 41.39 -57.90 42.78
C GLY A 275 41.01 -58.97 41.74
N THR A 276 39.83 -59.57 41.84
CA THR A 276 39.32 -60.62 40.94
C THR A 276 37.82 -60.81 41.08
N SER A 277 37.18 -61.46 40.11
CA SER A 277 35.79 -61.92 40.22
C SER A 277 35.69 -63.16 41.10
N SER A 278 34.64 -63.30 41.91
CA SER A 278 34.47 -64.48 42.78
C SER A 278 34.11 -65.75 42.00
N ALA A 279 34.93 -66.79 42.14
CA ALA A 279 34.59 -68.15 41.72
C ALA A 279 33.79 -68.92 42.79
N LEU A 280 33.79 -68.43 44.04
CA LEU A 280 33.10 -69.09 45.14
C LEU A 280 31.58 -68.88 45.11
N GLY A 281 31.09 -67.79 44.49
CA GLY A 281 29.67 -67.44 44.40
C GLY A 281 28.98 -67.21 45.75
N GLY A 282 27.67 -66.93 45.72
CA GLY A 282 26.86 -66.67 46.93
C GLY A 282 27.43 -65.56 47.81
N ASN A 283 27.23 -65.65 49.13
CA ASN A 283 27.75 -64.68 50.11
C ASN A 283 29.22 -64.98 50.42
N SER A 284 30.12 -64.50 49.56
CA SER A 284 31.57 -64.68 49.71
C SER A 284 32.37 -63.41 49.51
N ILE A 285 33.54 -63.35 50.14
CA ILE A 285 34.59 -62.36 49.86
C ILE A 285 35.80 -63.14 49.33
N VAL A 286 36.22 -62.88 48.09
CA VAL A 286 37.43 -63.48 47.51
C VAL A 286 38.54 -62.45 47.37
N LEU A 287 39.78 -62.93 47.46
CA LEU A 287 41.00 -62.15 47.32
C LEU A 287 41.89 -62.82 46.25
N GLY A 288 42.65 -62.02 45.51
CA GLY A 288 43.74 -62.55 44.67
C GLY A 288 43.26 -63.10 43.34
N ASP A 289 43.45 -64.39 43.08
CA ASP A 289 43.22 -65.06 41.80
C ASP A 289 41.90 -65.86 41.72
N ASN A 290 40.98 -65.62 42.66
CA ASN A 290 39.56 -66.05 42.75
C ASN A 290 39.25 -67.29 43.59
N ASP A 291 40.27 -67.99 44.10
CA ASP A 291 40.11 -69.25 44.83
C ASP A 291 40.34 -69.15 46.34
N THR A 292 40.73 -67.96 46.82
CA THR A 292 41.07 -67.70 48.21
C THR A 292 40.10 -66.68 48.81
N GLY A 293 39.47 -66.99 49.95
CA GLY A 293 38.44 -66.13 50.52
C GLY A 293 37.62 -66.72 51.66
N PHE A 294 36.59 -65.98 52.08
CA PHE A 294 35.62 -66.38 53.09
C PHE A 294 34.24 -66.58 52.43
N LYS A 295 33.49 -67.61 52.83
CA LYS A 295 32.12 -67.86 52.34
C LYS A 295 31.20 -68.31 53.49
N GLN A 296 29.99 -67.73 53.53
CA GLN A 296 28.93 -68.15 54.44
C GLN A 296 27.85 -68.92 53.69
N ASN A 297 27.50 -70.12 54.16
CA ASN A 297 26.55 -71.01 53.49
C ASN A 297 25.11 -70.91 54.00
N GLY A 298 24.80 -69.93 54.86
CA GLY A 298 23.46 -69.69 55.39
C GLY A 298 23.06 -70.53 56.61
N ASP A 299 23.88 -71.50 57.02
CA ASP A 299 23.72 -72.37 58.20
C ASP A 299 24.44 -71.84 59.45
N GLY A 300 24.91 -70.59 59.41
CA GLY A 300 25.74 -70.01 60.46
C GLY A 300 27.22 -70.42 60.42
N ARG A 301 27.64 -71.25 59.46
CA ARG A 301 29.04 -71.66 59.31
C ARG A 301 29.81 -70.76 58.34
N LEU A 302 30.98 -70.31 58.75
CA LEU A 302 31.95 -69.60 57.92
C LEU A 302 33.02 -70.57 57.43
N ILE A 303 33.24 -70.64 56.11
CA ILE A 303 34.27 -71.46 55.48
C ILE A 303 35.38 -70.56 54.93
N LEU A 304 36.63 -70.98 55.16
CA LEU A 304 37.82 -70.34 54.62
C LEU A 304 38.37 -71.18 53.46
N PHE A 305 38.38 -70.59 52.27
CA PHE A 305 39.01 -71.14 51.06
C PHE A 305 40.41 -70.56 50.93
N ARG A 306 41.41 -71.41 50.66
CA ARG A 306 42.80 -71.00 50.43
C ARG A 306 43.42 -71.93 49.40
N CYS A 307 44.06 -71.34 48.40
CA CYS A 307 44.98 -72.07 47.52
C CYS A 307 46.42 -71.95 48.04
N PHE A 308 47.10 -73.09 48.17
CA PHE A 308 48.50 -73.13 48.61
C PHE A 308 49.42 -73.18 47.39
N SER A 309 50.23 -72.15 47.19
CA SER A 309 51.35 -72.20 46.26
C SER A 309 52.56 -72.85 46.96
N ILE A 310 52.94 -74.05 46.52
CA ILE A 310 54.23 -74.63 46.89
C ILE A 310 55.29 -74.02 45.98
N THR A 311 55.95 -72.96 46.43
CA THR A 311 57.14 -72.46 45.74
C THR A 311 58.27 -73.45 45.98
N ARG A 312 58.57 -74.31 44.99
CA ARG A 312 59.74 -75.20 45.06
C ARG A 312 60.99 -74.33 45.01
N VAL A 313 61.64 -74.14 46.16
CA VAL A 313 62.98 -73.53 46.22
C VAL A 313 63.89 -74.42 45.40
N ARG A 314 64.38 -73.92 44.26
CA ARG A 314 65.41 -74.64 43.49
C ARG A 314 66.69 -74.67 44.35
N PRO A 315 67.25 -75.84 44.67
CA PRO A 315 68.60 -75.89 45.22
C PRO A 315 69.56 -75.27 44.21
N LYS A 316 70.53 -74.49 44.72
CA LYS A 316 71.63 -73.91 43.94
C LYS A 316 72.47 -74.99 43.27
#